data_AF-A0A7S3JQ52-F1
#
_entry.id   AF-A0A7S3JQ52-F1
#
_cell.length_a   1.000
_cell.length_b   1.000
_cell.length_c   1.000
_cell.angle_alpha   90.00
_cell.angle_beta   90.00
_cell.angle_gamma   90.00
#
_symmetry.space_group_name_H-M   'P 1'
#
loop_
_entity.id
_entity.type
_entity.pdbx_description
1 polymer ?
#
loop_
_entity_poly.entity_id
_entity_poly.type
_entity_poly.pdbx_seq_one_letter_code
_entity_poly.pdbx_strand_id
1 'polypeptide(L)'
;SAVLKTQIKYQQETISKGKNSLCQLLVEEGINPDDYIRFYGLRQHDLFNSVPKHEIIYIHSKLMIVDDRKVIMGSANINDRSMLGTRDSEIAILIEDEDIIKSKMGGKPFLVGRMPHALRTEIFKEHYGADSLEEVDDPIDPHFLKEFEARAKRNTEIYREVFRAEPDNSQTSIKHLKQDRKEFSEMGNSELLSTYGRLIGDLRGHFVEYPLYFLKDYNL
;
A
#
# COMPACT_ATOMS: atom_id res chain seq x y z
N SER A 1 4.51 2.60 -21.39
CA SER A 1 3.17 2.89 -21.91
C SER A 1 2.81 4.33 -21.58
N ALA A 2 2.19 5.09 -22.50
CA ALA A 2 1.71 6.46 -22.21
C ALA A 2 0.56 6.44 -21.18
N VAL A 3 -0.33 5.44 -21.25
CA VAL A 3 -1.45 5.27 -20.32
C VAL A 3 -0.97 5.15 -18.87
N LEU A 4 0.05 4.34 -18.63
CA LEU A 4 0.63 4.16 -17.30
C LEU A 4 1.16 5.49 -16.73
N LYS A 5 1.86 6.29 -17.55
CA LYS A 5 2.39 7.60 -17.11
C LYS A 5 1.26 8.54 -16.72
N THR A 6 0.19 8.59 -17.52
CA THR A 6 -1.00 9.40 -17.22
C THR A 6 -1.67 8.97 -15.91
N GLN A 7 -1.80 7.66 -15.67
CA GLN A 7 -2.37 7.15 -14.42
C GLN A 7 -1.51 7.52 -13.20
N ILE A 8 -0.19 7.32 -13.28
CA ILE A 8 0.75 7.69 -12.21
C ILE A 8 0.70 9.21 -11.97
N LYS A 9 0.63 10.02 -13.03
CA LYS A 9 0.51 11.47 -12.92
C LYS A 9 -0.71 11.88 -12.10
N TYR A 10 -1.91 11.42 -12.48
CA TYR A 10 -3.13 11.77 -11.75
C TYR A 10 -3.12 11.29 -10.31
N GLN A 11 -2.55 10.12 -10.05
CA GLN A 11 -2.39 9.60 -8.70
C GLN A 11 -1.45 10.47 -7.86
N GLN A 12 -0.31 10.89 -8.41
CA GLN A 12 0.60 11.83 -7.76
C GLN A 12 -0.08 13.19 -7.53
N GLU A 13 -0.80 13.71 -8.53
CA GLU A 13 -1.50 15.00 -8.44
C GLU A 13 -2.60 15.00 -7.37
N THR A 14 -3.23 13.85 -7.13
CA THR A 14 -4.23 13.67 -6.08
C THR A 14 -3.58 13.56 -4.71
N ILE A 15 -2.49 12.80 -4.58
CA ILE A 15 -1.90 12.47 -3.29
C ILE A 15 -0.90 13.53 -2.81
N SER A 16 0.19 13.76 -3.57
CA SER A 16 1.40 14.41 -3.04
C SER A 16 1.99 15.51 -3.91
N LYS A 17 1.55 15.69 -5.15
CA LYS A 17 2.16 16.60 -6.12
C LYS A 17 1.20 17.71 -6.56
N GLY A 18 1.61 18.95 -6.37
CA GLY A 18 0.82 20.12 -6.78
C GLY A 18 -0.04 20.70 -5.66
N LYS A 19 -0.48 21.93 -5.87
CA LYS A 19 -1.10 22.77 -4.82
C LYS A 19 -2.40 22.19 -4.26
N ASN A 20 -3.14 21.47 -5.09
CA ASN A 20 -4.43 20.89 -4.72
C ASN A 20 -4.32 19.41 -4.30
N SER A 21 -3.10 18.89 -4.14
CA SER A 21 -2.91 17.52 -3.67
C SER A 21 -3.24 17.40 -2.19
N LEU A 22 -3.71 16.23 -1.76
CA LEU A 22 -4.13 15.97 -0.39
C LEU A 22 -3.05 16.34 0.64
N CYS A 23 -1.82 15.88 0.44
CA CYS A 23 -0.71 16.18 1.35
C CYS A 23 -0.42 17.69 1.40
N GLN A 24 -0.47 18.39 0.26
CA GLN A 24 -0.19 19.82 0.22
C GLN A 24 -1.28 20.64 0.90
N LEU A 25 -2.55 20.27 0.72
CA LEU A 25 -3.68 20.91 1.40
C LEU A 25 -3.59 20.74 2.93
N LEU A 26 -3.22 19.55 3.42
CA LEU A 26 -2.99 19.32 4.85
C LEU A 26 -1.84 20.18 5.39
N VAL A 27 -0.71 20.25 4.66
CA VAL A 27 0.44 21.08 5.06
C VAL A 27 0.09 22.57 5.10
N GLU A 28 -0.74 23.05 4.16
CA GLU A 28 -1.21 24.45 4.13
C GLU A 28 -2.06 24.80 5.35
N GLU A 29 -2.80 23.83 5.90
CA GLU A 29 -3.55 23.96 7.16
C GLU A 29 -2.67 23.73 8.41
N GLY A 30 -1.35 23.54 8.26
CA GLY A 30 -0.43 23.27 9.36
C GLY A 30 -0.53 21.85 9.93
N ILE A 31 -1.13 20.92 9.18
CA ILE A 31 -1.29 19.52 9.57
C ILE A 31 -0.19 18.70 8.89
N ASN A 32 0.54 17.91 9.68
CA ASN A 32 1.47 16.92 9.12
C ASN A 32 0.65 15.73 8.55
N PRO A 33 0.67 15.46 7.22
CA PRO A 33 -0.06 14.32 6.64
C PRO A 33 0.36 13.00 7.25
N ASP A 34 1.63 12.89 7.63
CA ASP A 34 2.20 11.71 8.26
C ASP A 34 1.64 11.46 9.67
N ASP A 35 0.76 12.27 10.23
CA ASP A 35 0.08 11.92 11.48
C ASP A 35 -1.27 11.22 11.24
N TYR A 36 -1.78 11.20 10.00
CA TYR A 36 -3.17 10.83 9.72
C TYR A 36 -3.37 9.87 8.54
N ILE A 37 -2.50 9.92 7.53
CA ILE A 37 -2.68 9.11 6.32
C ILE A 37 -1.38 8.44 5.88
N ARG A 38 -1.52 7.20 5.38
CA ARG A 38 -0.43 6.40 4.82
C ARG A 38 -0.86 5.78 3.51
N PHE A 39 0.12 5.57 2.64
CA PHE A 39 -0.09 4.96 1.32
C PHE A 39 0.81 3.74 1.21
N TYR A 40 0.21 2.61 0.83
CA TYR A 40 0.92 1.34 0.67
C TYR A 40 0.61 0.71 -0.70
N GLY A 41 1.54 -0.12 -1.17
CA GLY A 41 1.32 -1.07 -2.25
C GLY A 41 1.48 -2.50 -1.72
N LEU A 42 1.21 -3.50 -2.56
CA LEU A 42 1.43 -4.91 -2.24
C LEU A 42 2.43 -5.54 -3.21
N ARG A 43 3.28 -6.43 -2.70
CA ARG A 43 4.28 -7.16 -3.47
C ARG A 43 4.51 -8.55 -2.88
N GLN A 44 4.80 -9.50 -3.76
CA GLN A 44 5.21 -10.85 -3.41
C GLN A 44 6.53 -11.22 -4.09
N HIS A 45 7.13 -12.31 -3.61
CA HIS A 45 8.34 -12.89 -4.15
C HIS A 45 8.28 -14.41 -4.11
N ASP A 46 9.10 -15.05 -4.93
CA ASP A 46 9.32 -16.50 -4.87
C ASP A 46 10.65 -16.89 -5.55
N LEU A 47 11.07 -18.13 -5.40
CA LEU A 47 12.17 -18.74 -6.15
C LEU A 47 11.62 -19.45 -7.40
N PHE A 48 11.92 -18.91 -8.57
CA PHE A 48 11.62 -19.57 -9.84
C PHE A 48 12.90 -20.17 -10.44
N ASN A 49 12.99 -21.50 -10.53
CA ASN A 49 14.20 -22.21 -10.96
C ASN A 49 15.46 -21.76 -10.20
N SER A 50 15.36 -21.64 -8.88
CA SER A 50 16.43 -21.17 -7.98
C SER A 50 16.89 -19.73 -8.22
N VAL A 51 16.14 -18.94 -8.99
CA VAL A 51 16.37 -17.50 -9.16
C VAL A 51 15.28 -16.75 -8.41
N PRO A 52 15.64 -15.88 -7.45
CA PRO A 52 14.68 -15.00 -6.80
C PRO A 52 13.95 -14.13 -7.82
N LYS A 53 12.63 -14.07 -7.69
CA LYS A 53 11.73 -13.20 -8.45
C LYS A 53 10.80 -12.48 -7.51
N HIS A 54 10.31 -11.33 -7.94
CA HIS A 54 9.29 -10.55 -7.25
C HIS A 54 8.31 -9.98 -8.26
N GLU A 55 7.09 -9.72 -7.82
CA GLU A 55 6.07 -9.03 -8.63
C GLU A 55 5.10 -8.27 -7.73
N ILE A 56 4.52 -7.19 -8.24
CA ILE A 56 3.43 -6.51 -7.53
C ILE A 56 2.23 -7.43 -7.39
N ILE A 57 1.55 -7.37 -6.25
CA ILE A 57 0.21 -7.92 -6.13
C ILE A 57 -0.75 -6.82 -6.62
N TYR A 58 -1.47 -7.12 -7.69
CA TYR A 58 -2.33 -6.15 -8.32
C TYR A 58 -3.59 -5.90 -7.48
N ILE A 59 -3.65 -4.75 -6.79
CA ILE A 59 -4.81 -4.33 -6.01
C ILE A 59 -5.92 -3.90 -6.97
N HIS A 60 -6.80 -4.84 -7.32
CA HIS A 60 -7.98 -4.57 -8.14
C HIS A 60 -9.23 -4.25 -7.30
N SER A 61 -9.13 -4.31 -5.98
CA SER A 61 -10.23 -4.06 -5.05
C SER A 61 -10.77 -2.63 -5.18
N LYS A 62 -12.08 -2.47 -4.98
CA LYS A 62 -12.74 -1.18 -4.74
C LYS A 62 -13.54 -1.33 -3.46
N LEU A 63 -12.87 -1.05 -2.34
CA LEU A 63 -13.31 -1.36 -1.00
C LEU A 63 -12.99 -0.18 -0.09
N MET A 64 -13.95 0.18 0.76
CA MET A 64 -13.77 1.14 1.85
C MET A 64 -14.40 0.54 3.11
N ILE A 65 -13.64 0.54 4.21
CA ILE A 65 -14.10 0.11 5.53
C ILE A 65 -13.98 1.32 6.45
N VAL A 66 -15.04 1.65 7.19
CA VAL A 66 -15.09 2.80 8.09
C VAL A 66 -15.49 2.34 9.48
N ASP A 67 -14.64 2.64 10.46
CA ASP A 67 -14.82 2.40 11.89
C ASP A 67 -15.17 0.95 12.29
N ASP A 68 -14.82 -0.04 11.45
CA ASP A 68 -15.33 -1.42 11.54
C ASP A 68 -16.86 -1.49 11.68
N ARG A 69 -17.60 -0.56 11.04
CA ARG A 69 -19.07 -0.50 11.08
C ARG A 69 -19.71 -0.45 9.72
N LYS A 70 -19.03 0.16 8.75
CA LYS A 70 -19.54 0.31 7.39
C LYS A 70 -18.55 -0.24 6.40
N VAL A 71 -19.05 -0.95 5.40
CA VAL A 71 -18.27 -1.38 4.24
C VAL A 71 -18.95 -0.88 2.98
N ILE A 72 -18.21 -0.22 2.11
CA ILE A 72 -18.61 0.01 0.72
C ILE A 72 -17.72 -0.86 -0.15
N MET A 73 -18.33 -1.69 -1.00
CA MET A 73 -17.59 -2.49 -1.97
C MET A 73 -18.33 -2.59 -3.29
N GLY A 74 -17.59 -2.72 -4.40
CA GLY A 74 -18.21 -2.76 -5.72
C GLY A 74 -17.21 -2.72 -6.86
N SER A 75 -17.63 -2.19 -8.00
CA SER A 75 -16.82 -2.03 -9.21
C SER A 75 -16.20 -0.63 -9.35
N ALA A 76 -16.77 0.38 -8.69
CA ALA A 76 -16.40 1.79 -8.86
C ALA A 76 -15.00 2.11 -8.31
N ASN A 77 -14.08 2.50 -9.18
CA ASN A 77 -12.78 3.02 -8.77
C ASN A 77 -12.91 4.43 -8.18
N ILE A 78 -11.93 4.88 -7.40
CA ILE A 78 -11.82 6.28 -6.97
C ILE A 78 -11.27 7.11 -8.13
N ASN A 79 -12.12 7.42 -9.12
CA ASN A 79 -11.82 8.32 -10.23
C ASN A 79 -13.12 8.82 -10.88
N ASP A 80 -13.04 9.87 -11.70
CA ASP A 80 -14.19 10.43 -12.40
C ASP A 80 -14.92 9.47 -13.33
N ARG A 81 -14.21 8.49 -13.92
CA ARG A 81 -14.82 7.51 -14.83
C ARG A 81 -15.88 6.68 -14.10
N SER A 82 -15.58 6.27 -12.88
CA SER A 82 -16.49 5.49 -12.05
C SER A 82 -17.44 6.37 -11.21
N MET A 83 -16.99 7.53 -10.73
CA MET A 83 -17.71 8.30 -9.70
C MET A 83 -18.67 9.38 -10.22
N LEU A 84 -18.54 9.84 -11.47
CA LEU A 84 -19.42 10.90 -12.00
C LEU A 84 -20.84 10.42 -12.39
N GLY A 85 -21.05 9.10 -12.53
CA GLY A 85 -22.32 8.50 -12.95
C GLY A 85 -22.72 8.76 -14.42
N THR A 86 -22.07 9.69 -15.10
CA THR A 86 -22.29 10.03 -16.53
C THR A 86 -21.36 9.29 -17.49
N ARG A 87 -20.44 8.47 -16.96
CA ARG A 87 -19.41 7.76 -17.72
C ARG A 87 -19.66 6.24 -17.66
N ASP A 88 -18.87 5.49 -16.90
CA ASP A 88 -19.01 4.04 -16.83
C ASP A 88 -20.19 3.67 -15.91
N SER A 89 -20.86 2.56 -16.23
CA SER A 89 -21.87 1.97 -15.35
C SER A 89 -21.19 1.17 -14.25
N GLU A 90 -21.47 1.50 -13.00
CA GLU A 90 -20.87 0.87 -11.83
C GLU A 90 -21.94 0.35 -10.87
N ILE A 91 -21.59 -0.62 -10.06
CA ILE A 91 -22.41 -1.10 -8.95
C ILE A 91 -21.61 -1.09 -7.65
N ALA A 92 -22.25 -0.69 -6.57
CA ALA A 92 -21.68 -0.75 -5.23
C ALA A 92 -22.76 -1.11 -4.22
N ILE A 93 -22.36 -1.77 -3.14
CA ILE A 93 -23.19 -2.05 -1.98
C ILE A 93 -22.62 -1.35 -0.76
N LEU A 94 -23.50 -0.79 0.06
CA LEU A 94 -23.19 -0.34 1.43
C LEU A 94 -23.68 -1.43 2.37
N ILE A 95 -22.80 -1.87 3.27
CA ILE A 95 -23.10 -2.86 4.30
C ILE A 95 -22.93 -2.20 5.66
N GLU A 96 -24.00 -2.19 6.44
CA GLU A 96 -24.05 -1.79 7.84
C GLU A 96 -24.55 -3.00 8.62
N ASP A 97 -23.70 -3.55 9.49
CA ASP A 97 -24.02 -4.78 10.21
C ASP A 97 -24.85 -4.49 11.47
N GLU A 98 -25.92 -5.26 11.67
CA GLU A 98 -26.75 -5.20 12.88
C GLU A 98 -26.17 -6.08 14.01
N ASP A 99 -25.33 -7.07 13.69
CA ASP A 99 -24.64 -7.89 14.68
C ASP A 99 -23.41 -7.14 15.21
N ILE A 100 -23.59 -6.54 16.38
CA ILE A 100 -22.58 -5.71 17.04
C ILE A 100 -21.80 -6.53 18.06
N ILE A 101 -20.47 -6.48 17.96
CA ILE A 101 -19.53 -7.13 18.88
C ILE A 101 -18.65 -6.11 19.62
N LYS A 102 -18.05 -6.55 20.72
CA LYS A 102 -17.07 -5.77 21.49
C LYS A 102 -15.68 -5.97 20.90
N SER A 103 -14.98 -4.88 20.64
CA SER A 103 -13.57 -4.82 20.24
C SER A 103 -12.93 -3.57 20.88
N LYS A 104 -11.84 -3.05 20.33
CA LYS A 104 -11.13 -1.86 20.77
C LYS A 104 -10.87 -0.90 19.61
N MET A 105 -10.75 0.37 19.95
CA MET A 105 -10.37 1.44 19.03
C MET A 105 -9.50 2.43 19.80
N GLY A 106 -8.20 2.44 19.52
CA GLY A 106 -7.22 3.28 20.21
C GLY A 106 -7.09 2.94 21.70
N GLY A 107 -7.11 1.65 22.02
CA GLY A 107 -7.02 1.11 23.37
C GLY A 107 -8.31 1.22 24.18
N LYS A 108 -9.37 1.83 23.64
CA LYS A 108 -10.66 2.02 24.33
C LYS A 108 -11.68 0.98 23.87
N PRO A 109 -12.54 0.46 24.77
CA PRO A 109 -13.65 -0.41 24.38
C PRO A 109 -14.50 0.27 23.30
N PHE A 110 -14.74 -0.44 22.19
CA PHE A 110 -15.51 0.06 21.06
C PHE A 110 -16.43 -1.03 20.52
N LEU A 111 -17.61 -0.61 20.06
CA LEU A 111 -18.58 -1.50 19.44
C LEU A 111 -18.43 -1.46 17.93
N VAL A 112 -18.28 -2.62 17.32
CA VAL A 112 -18.03 -2.80 15.87
C VAL A 112 -19.07 -3.74 15.27
N GLY A 113 -19.33 -3.62 13.98
CA GLY A 113 -20.11 -4.60 13.23
C GLY A 113 -19.28 -5.86 12.97
N ARG A 114 -19.86 -7.05 13.15
CA ARG A 114 -19.14 -8.32 13.00
C ARG A 114 -18.48 -8.46 11.63
N MET A 115 -19.23 -8.23 10.55
CA MET A 115 -18.74 -8.41 9.18
C MET A 115 -17.65 -7.39 8.81
N PRO A 116 -17.86 -6.06 8.99
CA PRO A 116 -16.79 -5.08 8.72
C PRO A 116 -15.50 -5.37 9.50
N HIS A 117 -15.62 -5.71 10.79
CA HIS A 117 -14.49 -6.07 11.64
C HIS A 117 -13.78 -7.33 11.16
N ALA A 118 -14.53 -8.40 10.85
CA ALA A 118 -13.97 -9.63 10.31
C ALA A 118 -13.26 -9.39 8.97
N LEU A 119 -13.87 -8.65 8.05
CA LEU A 119 -13.27 -8.34 6.75
C LEU A 119 -11.95 -7.57 6.92
N ARG A 120 -11.95 -6.53 7.75
CA ARG A 120 -10.77 -5.68 7.99
C ARG A 120 -9.64 -6.46 8.66
N THR A 121 -9.97 -7.27 9.67
CA THR A 121 -8.97 -8.10 10.39
C THR A 121 -8.38 -9.18 9.49
N GLU A 122 -9.16 -9.82 8.62
CA GLU A 122 -8.61 -10.81 7.66
C GLU A 122 -7.69 -10.15 6.61
N ILE A 123 -8.06 -8.98 6.07
CA ILE A 123 -7.19 -8.20 5.18
C ILE A 123 -5.89 -7.82 5.90
N PHE A 124 -5.98 -7.39 7.16
CA PHE A 124 -4.80 -7.05 7.95
C PHE A 124 -3.95 -8.30 8.19
N LYS A 125 -4.51 -9.42 8.64
CA LYS A 125 -3.74 -10.66 8.83
C LYS A 125 -2.98 -11.08 7.58
N GLU A 126 -3.64 -11.09 6.43
CA GLU A 126 -3.01 -11.48 5.16
C GLU A 126 -1.87 -10.52 4.76
N HIS A 127 -2.13 -9.21 4.77
CA HIS A 127 -1.19 -8.26 4.19
C HIS A 127 -0.16 -7.72 5.18
N TYR A 128 -0.48 -7.63 6.48
CA TYR A 128 0.48 -7.37 7.55
C TYR A 128 1.32 -8.61 7.87
N GLY A 129 0.78 -9.81 7.66
CA GLY A 129 1.38 -11.07 8.10
C GLY A 129 1.29 -11.25 9.61
N ALA A 130 0.10 -11.03 10.19
CA ALA A 130 -0.17 -11.35 11.59
C ALA A 130 -0.52 -12.82 11.76
N ASP A 131 -0.06 -13.40 12.86
CA ASP A 131 -0.32 -14.79 13.22
C ASP A 131 -1.63 -14.93 14.03
N SER A 132 -2.10 -13.84 14.64
CA SER A 132 -3.30 -13.84 15.48
C SER A 132 -4.23 -12.65 15.25
N LEU A 133 -5.47 -12.76 15.75
CA LEU A 133 -6.44 -11.66 15.70
C LEU A 133 -6.00 -10.49 16.61
N GLU A 134 -5.41 -10.79 17.76
CA GLU A 134 -5.04 -9.81 18.77
C GLU A 134 -4.00 -8.80 18.26
N GLU A 135 -3.12 -9.21 17.34
CA GLU A 135 -2.14 -8.32 16.71
C GLU A 135 -2.79 -7.23 15.85
N VAL A 136 -3.99 -7.51 15.33
CA VAL A 136 -4.68 -6.62 14.40
C VAL A 136 -6.02 -6.15 14.92
N ASP A 137 -6.52 -6.60 16.08
CA ASP A 137 -7.88 -6.31 16.57
C ASP A 137 -8.17 -4.80 16.65
N ASP A 138 -7.24 -4.00 17.16
CA ASP A 138 -7.36 -2.54 17.26
C ASP A 138 -6.63 -1.84 16.10
N PRO A 139 -7.35 -1.32 15.08
CA PRO A 139 -6.72 -0.80 13.88
C PRO A 139 -6.06 0.57 14.06
N ILE A 140 -6.27 1.23 15.21
CA ILE A 140 -5.68 2.53 15.52
C ILE A 140 -4.87 2.53 16.83
N ASP A 141 -4.52 1.34 17.33
CA ASP A 141 -3.59 1.24 18.46
C ASP A 141 -2.23 1.88 18.05
N PRO A 142 -1.69 2.83 18.83
CA PRO A 142 -0.46 3.53 18.46
C PRO A 142 0.77 2.61 18.34
N HIS A 143 0.81 1.51 19.11
CA HIS A 143 1.90 0.55 18.99
C HIS A 143 1.76 -0.26 17.70
N PHE A 144 0.56 -0.76 17.41
CA PHE A 144 0.26 -1.44 16.14
C PHE A 144 0.58 -0.57 14.93
N LEU A 145 0.11 0.68 14.88
CA LEU A 145 0.37 1.60 13.76
C LEU A 145 1.87 1.83 13.54
N LYS A 146 2.63 2.01 14.63
CA LYS A 146 4.09 2.17 14.56
C LYS A 146 4.78 0.93 14.00
N GLU A 147 4.39 -0.27 14.45
CA GLU A 147 4.94 -1.53 13.94
C GLU A 147 4.50 -1.80 12.50
N PHE A 148 3.29 -1.41 12.12
CA PHE A 148 2.77 -1.46 10.76
C PHE A 148 3.64 -0.63 9.83
N GLU A 149 3.90 0.64 10.17
CA GLU A 149 4.77 1.52 9.40
C GLU A 149 6.21 1.00 9.33
N ALA A 150 6.78 0.56 10.46
CA ALA A 150 8.12 0.00 10.50
C ALA A 150 8.26 -1.24 9.59
N ARG A 151 7.23 -2.09 9.55
CA ARG A 151 7.20 -3.29 8.71
C ARG A 151 7.04 -2.95 7.23
N ALA A 152 6.18 -1.99 6.85
CA ALA A 152 6.10 -1.50 5.47
C ALA A 152 7.47 -1.00 4.98
N LYS A 153 8.13 -0.19 5.81
CA LYS A 153 9.45 0.37 5.50
C LYS A 153 10.49 -0.72 5.34
N ARG A 154 10.55 -1.68 6.27
CA ARG A 154 11.48 -2.81 6.20
C ARG A 154 11.25 -3.67 4.96
N ASN A 155 10.00 -4.01 4.64
CA ASN A 155 9.66 -4.74 3.42
C ASN A 155 10.13 -3.97 2.17
N THR A 156 9.90 -2.65 2.13
CA THR A 156 10.34 -1.78 1.02
C THR A 156 11.86 -1.79 0.86
N GLU A 157 12.60 -1.67 1.96
CA GLU A 157 14.06 -1.74 1.98
C GLU A 157 14.59 -3.09 1.49
N ILE A 158 13.99 -4.20 1.92
CA ILE A 158 14.34 -5.55 1.46
C ILE A 158 14.11 -5.67 -0.06
N TYR A 159 12.95 -5.25 -0.57
CA TYR A 159 12.68 -5.31 -2.00
C TYR A 159 13.61 -4.41 -2.83
N ARG A 160 14.00 -3.25 -2.29
CA ARG A 160 15.00 -2.36 -2.90
C ARG A 160 16.40 -2.99 -2.91
N GLU A 161 16.81 -3.60 -1.81
CA GLU A 161 18.14 -4.20 -1.68
C GLU A 161 18.29 -5.44 -2.56
N VAL A 162 17.31 -6.35 -2.50
CA VAL A 162 17.36 -7.62 -3.20
C VAL A 162 17.08 -7.47 -4.69
N PHE A 163 16.04 -6.70 -5.07
CA PHE A 163 15.51 -6.72 -6.43
C PHE A 163 15.65 -5.40 -7.20
N ARG A 164 16.14 -4.33 -6.56
CA ARG A 164 16.05 -2.96 -7.12
C ARG A 164 14.62 -2.65 -7.61
N ALA A 165 13.64 -3.10 -6.82
CA ALA A 165 12.25 -3.15 -7.22
C ALA A 165 11.71 -1.78 -7.65
N GLU A 166 10.86 -1.79 -8.68
CA GLU A 166 10.20 -0.59 -9.19
C GLU A 166 8.69 -0.68 -8.92
N PRO A 167 8.00 0.45 -8.65
CA PRO A 167 8.55 1.79 -8.41
C PRO A 167 9.18 1.95 -7.00
N ASP A 168 10.11 2.90 -6.83
CA ASP A 168 10.76 3.22 -5.54
C ASP A 168 11.10 4.72 -5.38
N ASN A 169 11.11 5.22 -4.14
CA ASN A 169 11.43 6.63 -3.85
C ASN A 169 12.90 7.01 -4.12
N SER A 170 13.84 6.06 -4.22
CA SER A 170 15.23 6.34 -4.64
C SER A 170 15.32 6.72 -6.12
N GLN A 171 14.33 6.33 -6.93
CA GLN A 171 14.32 6.48 -8.38
C GLN A 171 13.62 7.79 -8.79
N THR A 172 14.19 8.93 -8.41
CA THR A 172 13.56 10.25 -8.60
C THR A 172 13.54 10.74 -10.06
N SER A 173 14.38 10.17 -10.93
CA SER A 173 14.51 10.56 -12.33
C SER A 173 14.67 9.35 -13.26
N ILE A 174 14.37 9.55 -14.55
CA ILE A 174 14.60 8.51 -15.58
C ILE A 174 16.08 8.12 -15.67
N LYS A 175 17.00 9.03 -15.33
CA LYS A 175 18.43 8.74 -15.31
C LYS A 175 18.77 7.75 -14.19
N HIS A 176 18.31 8.00 -12.97
CA HIS A 176 18.51 7.09 -11.83
C HIS A 176 17.88 5.72 -12.09
N LEU A 177 16.64 5.70 -12.59
CA LEU A 177 15.95 4.46 -12.95
C LEU A 177 16.75 3.61 -13.96
N LYS A 178 17.31 4.23 -15.00
CA LYS A 178 18.14 3.53 -16.00
C LYS A 178 19.44 3.01 -15.42
N GLN A 179 20.03 3.74 -14.46
CA GLN A 179 21.24 3.32 -13.77
C GLN A 179 20.97 2.09 -12.91
N ASP A 180 19.93 2.14 -12.07
CA ASP A 180 19.51 1.01 -11.22
C ASP A 180 19.25 -0.26 -12.04
N ARG A 181 18.51 -0.13 -13.16
CA ARG A 181 18.24 -1.25 -14.07
C ARG A 181 19.51 -1.86 -14.64
N LYS A 182 20.47 -1.01 -15.02
CA LYS A 182 21.75 -1.46 -15.57
C LYS A 182 22.53 -2.24 -14.51
N GLU A 183 22.72 -1.65 -13.33
CA GLU A 183 23.42 -2.29 -12.21
C GLU A 183 22.76 -3.61 -11.80
N PHE A 184 21.43 -3.64 -11.76
CA PHE A 184 20.69 -4.87 -11.46
C PHE A 184 20.85 -5.94 -12.54
N SER A 185 20.87 -5.56 -13.82
CA SER A 185 21.07 -6.52 -14.92
C SER A 185 22.50 -7.10 -14.98
N GLU A 186 23.47 -6.37 -14.42
CA GLU A 186 24.86 -6.81 -14.31
C GLU A 186 25.09 -7.68 -13.07
N MET A 187 24.16 -7.69 -12.11
CA MET A 187 24.19 -8.55 -10.92
C MET A 187 23.99 -10.02 -11.31
N GLY A 188 24.94 -10.88 -10.89
CA GLY A 188 24.86 -12.31 -11.16
C GLY A 188 23.80 -13.02 -10.29
N ASN A 189 23.19 -14.09 -10.82
CA ASN A 189 22.20 -14.89 -10.08
C ASN A 189 22.70 -15.40 -8.72
N SER A 190 24.01 -15.69 -8.59
CA SER A 190 24.60 -16.13 -7.31
C SER A 190 24.60 -15.02 -6.26
N GLU A 191 24.86 -13.78 -6.66
CA GLU A 191 24.85 -12.61 -5.76
C GLU A 191 23.42 -12.28 -5.35
N LEU A 192 22.49 -12.30 -6.30
CA LEU A 192 21.06 -12.14 -6.05
C LEU A 192 20.54 -13.19 -5.06
N LEU A 193 20.85 -14.48 -5.29
CA LEU A 193 20.41 -15.57 -4.42
C LEU A 193 21.01 -15.46 -3.01
N SER A 194 22.28 -15.07 -2.91
CA SER A 194 22.95 -14.82 -1.62
C SER A 194 22.26 -13.69 -0.84
N THR A 195 21.99 -12.56 -1.51
CA THR A 195 21.34 -11.40 -0.91
C THR A 195 19.90 -11.72 -0.51
N TYR A 196 19.16 -12.42 -1.36
CA TYR A 196 17.82 -12.93 -1.06
C TYR A 196 17.83 -13.84 0.17
N GLY A 197 18.72 -14.84 0.22
CA GLY A 197 18.79 -15.77 1.35
C GLY A 197 19.11 -15.10 2.69
N ARG A 198 19.86 -13.98 2.67
CA ARG A 198 20.18 -13.20 3.88
C ARG A 198 18.99 -12.39 4.41
N LEU A 199 18.16 -11.85 3.53
CA LEU A 199 17.17 -10.81 3.87
C LEU A 199 15.73 -11.31 3.91
N ILE A 200 15.40 -12.36 3.16
CA ILE A 200 14.00 -12.69 2.90
C ILE A 200 13.25 -13.20 4.13
N GLY A 201 13.96 -13.80 5.11
CA GLY A 201 13.34 -14.26 6.35
C GLY A 201 12.74 -13.15 7.21
N ASP A 202 13.19 -11.91 7.00
CA ASP A 202 12.70 -10.71 7.69
C ASP A 202 11.46 -10.11 7.04
N LEU A 203 11.09 -10.56 5.84
CA LEU A 203 9.89 -10.11 5.15
C LEU A 203 8.65 -10.71 5.83
N ARG A 204 7.67 -9.86 6.10
CA ARG A 204 6.39 -10.26 6.71
C ARG A 204 5.22 -9.58 6.00
N GLY A 205 4.23 -10.38 5.65
CA GLY A 205 3.10 -9.92 4.86
C GLY A 205 3.51 -9.48 3.45
N HIS A 206 2.68 -8.63 2.85
CA HIS A 206 2.76 -8.27 1.44
C HIS A 206 2.95 -6.78 1.20
N PHE A 207 2.65 -5.95 2.19
CA PHE A 207 2.63 -4.50 2.05
C PHE A 207 4.02 -3.86 2.03
N VAL A 208 4.15 -2.83 1.22
CA VAL A 208 5.32 -1.96 1.06
C VAL A 208 4.86 -0.51 1.04
N GLU A 209 5.75 0.43 1.37
CA GLU A 209 5.46 1.86 1.24
C GLU A 209 5.14 2.22 -0.21
N TYR A 210 4.10 3.02 -0.42
CA TYR A 210 3.80 3.53 -1.74
C TYR A 210 4.79 4.65 -2.11
N PRO A 211 5.46 4.60 -3.28
CA PRO A 211 6.54 5.51 -3.58
C PRO A 211 6.03 6.86 -4.12
N LEU A 212 5.64 7.74 -3.20
CA LEU A 212 5.12 9.09 -3.47
C LEU A 212 6.07 10.00 -4.26
N TYR A 213 7.36 9.68 -4.28
CA TYR A 213 8.42 10.48 -4.91
C TYR A 213 9.08 9.78 -6.11
N PHE A 214 8.56 8.63 -6.54
CA PHE A 214 9.01 7.96 -7.75
C PHE A 214 8.89 8.90 -8.97
N LEU A 215 9.99 9.06 -9.71
CA LEU A 215 10.07 9.94 -10.87
C LEU A 215 9.59 11.38 -10.62
N LYS A 216 9.70 11.90 -9.39
CA LYS A 216 9.22 13.25 -9.05
C LYS A 216 9.82 14.36 -9.92
N ASP A 217 11.06 14.18 -10.40
CA ASP A 217 11.81 15.12 -11.22
C ASP A 217 11.49 14.99 -12.73
N TYR A 218 10.66 14.02 -13.09
CA TYR A 218 10.19 13.80 -14.45
C TYR A 218 8.81 14.42 -14.65
N ASN A 219 8.62 15.09 -15.79
CA ASN A 219 7.30 15.55 -16.20
C ASN A 219 6.55 14.37 -16.85
N LEU A 220 5.75 13.68 -16.04
CA LEU A 220 4.93 12.54 -16.44
C LEU A 220 3.81 12.91 -17.43
#